data_AF-A0ABD5DGJ9-F1
#
_entry.id   AF-A0ABD5DGJ9-F1
#
_cell.length_a   1.000
_cell.length_b   1.000
_cell.length_c   1.000
_cell.angle_alpha   90.00
_cell.angle_beta   90.00
_cell.angle_gamma   90.00
#
_symmetry.space_group_name_H-M   'P 1'
#
loop_
_entity.id
_entity.type
_entity.pdbx_description
1 polymer ?
#
loop_
_entity_poly.entity_id
_entity_poly.type
_entity_poly.pdbx_seq_one_letter_code
_entity_poly.pdbx_strand_id
1 'polypeptide(L)' 'MLDKVLKIATRQSPLALWQAQYVKARLEQAHPGLKVELVPMVTRGDVILDTPLAKVGGKGL' A
#
# COMPACT_ATOMS: atom_id res chain seq x y z
N MET A 1 26.35 6.91 -6.66
CA MET A 1 25.07 7.18 -7.34
C MET A 1 23.97 6.79 -6.36
N LEU A 2 22.93 7.61 -6.16
CA LEU A 2 21.82 7.17 -5.31
C LEU A 2 21.07 6.08 -6.09
N ASP A 3 21.19 4.84 -5.64
CA ASP A 3 20.28 3.76 -6.01
C ASP A 3 18.87 4.19 -5.57
N LYS A 4 18.10 4.81 -6.47
CA LYS A 4 16.75 5.28 -6.18
C LYS A 4 15.83 4.07 -6.03
N VAL A 5 15.67 3.62 -4.79
CA VAL A 5 14.67 2.62 -4.40
C VAL A 5 13.27 3.25 -4.51
N LEU A 6 12.37 2.59 -5.21
CA LEU A 6 10.96 2.99 -5.29
C LEU A 6 10.21 2.45 -4.07
N LYS A 7 9.59 3.35 -3.29
CA LYS A 7 8.82 2.98 -2.10
C LYS A 7 7.32 3.00 -2.39
N ILE A 8 6.64 1.90 -2.11
CA ILE A 8 5.18 1.77 -2.25
C ILE A 8 4.54 1.78 -0.87
N ALA A 9 3.82 2.86 -0.58
CA ALA A 9 2.92 2.97 0.56
C ALA A 9 1.70 2.05 0.38
N THR A 10 1.35 1.22 1.37
CA THR A 10 0.15 0.36 1.32
C THR A 10 -0.49 0.14 2.69
N ARG A 11 -1.80 -0.12 2.74
CA ARG A 11 -2.48 -0.54 3.97
C ARG A 11 -1.99 -1.91 4.42
N GLN A 12 -2.08 -2.19 5.72
CA GLN A 12 -1.68 -3.48 6.31
C GLN A 12 -2.70 -4.62 6.12
N SER A 13 -3.90 -4.33 5.61
CA SER A 13 -4.89 -5.38 5.36
C SER A 13 -4.34 -6.44 4.38
N PRO A 14 -4.69 -7.73 4.53
CA PRO A 14 -4.17 -8.81 3.68
C PRO A 14 -4.34 -8.54 2.18
N LEU A 15 -5.50 -8.01 1.78
CA LEU A 15 -5.77 -7.68 0.38
C LEU A 15 -4.87 -6.54 -0.13
N ALA A 16 -4.68 -5.48 0.66
CA ALA A 16 -3.82 -4.36 0.26
C ALA A 16 -2.34 -4.76 0.16
N LEU A 17 -1.86 -5.65 1.04
CA LEU A 17 -0.53 -6.22 0.94
C LEU A 17 -0.37 -7.09 -0.31
N TRP A 18 -1.35 -7.93 -0.63
CA TRP A 18 -1.35 -8.73 -1.85
C TRP A 18 -1.30 -7.84 -3.10
N GLN A 19 -2.13 -6.79 -3.15
CA GLN A 19 -2.14 -5.82 -4.25
C GLN A 19 -0.77 -5.14 -4.41
N ALA A 20 -0.16 -4.71 -3.30
CA ALA A 20 1.14 -4.06 -3.32
C ALA A 20 2.27 -5.01 -3.77
N GLN A 21 2.23 -6.27 -3.33
CA GLN A 21 3.15 -7.32 -3.78
C GLN A 21 3.00 -7.61 -5.28
N TYR A 22 1.77 -7.69 -5.76
CA TYR A 22 1.49 -7.87 -7.19
C TYR A 22 2.09 -6.73 -8.02
N VAL A 23 1.86 -5.47 -7.63
CA VAL A 23 2.41 -4.31 -8.34
C VAL A 23 3.94 -4.30 -8.28
N LYS A 24 4.53 -4.58 -7.11
CA LYS A 24 5.99 -4.72 -6.95
C LYS A 24 6.57 -5.72 -7.94
N ALA A 25 6.01 -6.94 -8.00
CA ALA A 25 6.51 -7.99 -8.88
C ALA A 25 6.48 -7.58 -10.36
N ARG A 26 5.40 -6.89 -10.79
CA ARG A 26 5.26 -6.40 -12.16
C ARG A 26 6.27 -5.30 -12.49
N LEU A 27 6.56 -4.40 -11.55
CA LEU A 27 7.56 -3.34 -11.73
C LEU A 27 8.98 -3.91 -11.81
N GLU A 28 9.33 -4.84 -10.93
CA GLU A 28 10.65 -5.50 -10.95
C GLU A 28 10.85 -6.34 -12.22
N GLN A 29 9.78 -6.95 -12.74
CA GLN A 29 9.81 -7.68 -14.02
C GLN A 29 9.98 -6.74 -15.22
N ALA A 30 9.31 -5.59 -15.23
CA ALA A 30 9.35 -4.64 -16.36
C ALA A 30 10.62 -3.79 -16.37
N HIS A 31 11.25 -3.57 -15.21
CA HIS A 31 12.42 -2.71 -15.06
C HIS A 31 13.55 -3.46 -14.33
N PRO A 32 14.37 -4.25 -15.07
CA PRO A 32 15.52 -4.95 -14.48
C PRO A 32 16.46 -3.96 -13.78
N GLY A 33 16.69 -4.17 -12.48
CA GLY A 33 17.51 -3.30 -11.64
C GLY A 33 16.75 -2.27 -10.80
N LEU A 34 15.43 -2.12 -11.01
CA LEU A 34 14.59 -1.33 -10.11
C LEU A 34 14.40 -2.08 -8.79
N LYS A 35 14.80 -1.47 -7.67
CA LYS A 35 14.51 -1.99 -6.33
C LYS A 35 13.20 -1.39 -5.84
N VAL A 36 12.25 -2.24 -5.43
CA VAL A 36 10.96 -1.80 -4.88
C VAL A 36 10.81 -2.26 -3.42
N GLU A 37 10.49 -1.30 -2.55
CA GLU A 37 10.26 -1.51 -1.12
C GLU A 37 8.79 -1.23 -0.78
N LEU A 38 8.14 -2.15 -0.05
CA LEU A 38 6.80 -1.92 0.47
C LEU A 38 6.88 -1.27 1.84
N VAL A 39 6.12 -0.20 2.06
CA VAL A 39 6.03 0.54 3.32
C VAL A 39 4.58 0.42 3.82
N PRO A 40 4.28 -0.58 4.67
CA PRO A 40 2.94 -0.75 5.22
C PRO A 40 2.61 0.40 6.18
N MET A 41 1.37 0.89 6.10
CA MET A 41 0.84 1.94 6.97
C MET A 41 -0.51 1.55 7.54
N VAL A 42 -0.82 2.11 8.71
CA VAL A 42 -2.13 2.00 9.36
C VAL A 42 -2.90 3.27 9.06
N THR A 43 -4.13 3.14 8.56
CA THR A 43 -5.05 4.25 8.30
C THR A 43 -6.09 4.34 9.41
N ARG A 44 -6.77 5.49 9.53
CA ARG A 44 -7.89 5.64 10.49
C ARG A 44 -9.02 4.63 10.21
N GLY A 45 -9.24 4.27 8.94
CA GLY A 45 -10.20 3.23 8.55
C GLY A 45 -9.80 1.81 8.97
N ASP A 46 -8.51 1.53 9.21
CA ASP A 46 -8.07 0.25 9.80
C ASP A 46 -8.37 0.17 11.30
N VAL A 47 -8.50 1.32 11.98
CA VAL A 47 -8.76 1.42 13.42
C VAL A 47 -10.26 1.44 13.73
N ILE A 48 -11.08 1.96 12.81
CA ILE A 48 -12.55 2.06 12.97
C ILE A 48 -13.20 0.87 12.27
N LEU A 49 -13.36 -0.24 12.98
CA LEU A 49 -14.00 -1.46 12.47
C LEU A 49 -15.51 -1.55 12.79
N ASP A 50 -15.96 -0.84 13.83
CA ASP A 50 -17.30 -1.04 14.42
C ASP A 50 -18.34 0.04 14.06
N THR A 51 -18.01 0.94 13.13
CA THR A 51 -18.93 1.99 12.68
C THR A 51 -19.30 1.78 11.22
N PRO A 52 -20.60 1.74 10.86
CA PRO A 52 -21.03 1.66 9.47
C PRO A 52 -20.39 2.78 8.65
N LEU A 53 -19.81 2.44 7.49
CA LEU A 53 -19.10 3.38 6.62
C LEU A 53 -19.94 4.63 6.29
N ALA A 54 -21.26 4.46 6.17
CA ALA A 54 -22.21 5.55 5.93
C ALA A 54 -22.29 6.59 7.07
N LYS A 55 -21.94 6.21 8.31
CA LYS A 55 -21.83 7.13 9.46
C LYS A 55 -20.46 7.78 9.56
N VAL A 56 -19.43 7.19 8.96
CA VAL A 56 -18.07 7.74 8.90
C VAL A 56 -17.97 8.64 7.67
N GLY A 57 -18.67 9.77 7.69
CA GLY A 57 -18.59 10.76 6.62
C GLY A 57 -17.20 11.39 6.56
N GLY A 58 -16.48 11.21 5.44
CA GLY A 58 -15.21 11.88 5.20
C GLY A 58 -14.57 11.46 3.87
N LYS A 59 -14.19 12.44 3.03
CA LYS A 59 -13.34 12.17 1.86
C LYS A 59 -11.98 11.71 2.38
N GLY A 60 -11.56 10.48 2.03
CA GLY A 60 -10.24 9.95 2.37
C GLY A 60 -10.19 9.09 3.63
N LEU A 61 -11.19 8.22 3.84
CA LEU A 61 -11.00 6.99 4.62
C LEU A 61 -10.24 5.94 3.80
#